data_AF-X1SDX2-F1
#
_entry.id   AF-X1SDX2-F1
#
_cell.length_a   1.000
_cell.length_b   1.000
_cell.length_c   1.000
_cell.angle_alpha   90.00
_cell.angle_beta   90.00
_cell.angle_gamma   90.00
#
_symmetry.space_group_name_H-M   'P 1'
#
loop_
_entity.id
_entity.type
_entity.pdbx_description
1 polymer ?
#
loop_
_entity_poly.entity_id
_entity_poly.type
_entity_poly.pdbx_seq_one_letter_code
_entity_poly.pdbx_strand_id
1 'polypeptide(L)'
;RPEFALALPAGEIFTIEATATVSGLVGYWVNTAISFVQTLPAGRYAIVGMRVEDTDPLAARLVFPDISPRPGCIGSSTTGTDSIHKFRYGELGNWGEFEHDAPPTVDFLAQADGAVSPEIIFDLIQVRAGRA
;
A
#
# COMPACT_ATOMS: atom_id res chain seq x y z
N ARG A 1 -22.43 10.65 -2.37
CA ARG A 1 -21.16 10.00 -2.77
C ARG A 1 -20.07 10.76 -2.04
N PRO A 2 -19.30 10.16 -1.11
CA PRO A 2 -18.27 10.91 -0.43
C PRO A 2 -17.25 11.34 -1.46
N GLU A 3 -17.04 12.64 -1.57
CA GLU A 3 -16.23 13.36 -2.57
C GLU A 3 -14.74 12.99 -2.59
N PHE A 4 -14.30 12.08 -1.72
CA PHE A 4 -12.90 11.66 -1.56
C PHE A 4 -12.59 10.25 -2.11
N ALA A 5 -13.60 9.41 -2.38
CA ALA A 5 -13.37 8.07 -2.94
C ALA A 5 -13.38 8.12 -4.47
N LEU A 6 -12.20 8.05 -5.08
CA LEU A 6 -12.05 7.90 -6.51
C LEU A 6 -12.64 6.54 -6.95
N ALA A 7 -13.36 6.54 -8.07
CA ALA A 7 -13.98 5.32 -8.57
C ALA A 7 -12.90 4.25 -8.86
N LEU A 8 -13.27 2.98 -8.65
CA LEU A 8 -12.40 1.88 -9.04
C LEU A 8 -12.13 1.94 -10.56
N PRO A 9 -10.86 1.96 -11.00
CA PRO A 9 -10.53 1.98 -12.41
C PRO A 9 -10.94 0.66 -13.09
N ALA A 10 -11.18 0.70 -14.40
CA ALA A 10 -11.40 -0.52 -15.16
C ALA A 10 -10.08 -1.30 -15.33
N GLY A 11 -10.14 -2.62 -15.24
CA GLY A 11 -9.00 -3.51 -15.45
C GLY A 11 -9.05 -4.73 -14.53
N GLU A 12 -8.12 -5.65 -14.73
CA GLU A 12 -7.94 -6.81 -13.85
C GLU A 12 -7.17 -6.38 -12.59
N ILE A 13 -7.70 -6.76 -11.42
CA ILE A 13 -6.99 -6.63 -10.16
C ILE A 13 -6.00 -7.78 -10.07
N PHE A 14 -4.72 -7.46 -9.92
CA PHE A 14 -3.69 -8.44 -9.61
C PHE A 14 -2.97 -8.04 -8.32
N THR A 15 -2.49 -9.05 -7.62
CA THR A 15 -1.83 -8.88 -6.31
C THR A 15 -0.32 -9.03 -6.46
N ILE A 16 0.43 -8.14 -5.82
CA ILE A 16 1.88 -8.21 -5.71
C ILE A 16 2.32 -8.09 -4.25
N GLU A 17 3.56 -8.47 -3.99
CA GLU A 17 4.20 -8.36 -2.69
C GLU A 17 5.24 -7.24 -2.71
N ALA A 18 5.42 -6.62 -1.55
CA ALA A 18 6.42 -5.60 -1.32
C ALA A 18 6.95 -5.73 0.09
N THR A 19 8.13 -5.16 0.31
CA THR A 19 8.75 -5.06 1.63
C THR A 19 9.16 -3.63 1.88
N ALA A 20 9.32 -3.28 3.15
CA ALA A 20 9.94 -2.04 3.56
C ALA A 20 10.86 -2.28 4.75
N THR A 21 11.80 -1.37 4.98
CA THR A 21 12.64 -1.38 6.18
C THR A 21 12.26 -0.17 7.02
N VAL A 22 11.75 -0.40 8.23
CA VAL A 22 11.25 0.65 9.11
C VAL A 22 12.01 0.62 10.42
N SER A 23 12.54 1.77 10.85
CA SER A 23 12.92 1.98 12.25
C SER A 23 11.69 2.49 13.01
N GLY A 24 10.83 1.57 13.43
CA GLY A 24 9.57 1.85 14.10
C GLY A 24 9.77 2.66 15.38
N LEU A 25 8.87 3.62 15.59
CA LEU A 25 8.78 4.44 16.79
C LEU A 25 7.36 4.37 17.32
N VAL A 26 7.20 4.01 18.59
CA VAL A 26 5.90 3.77 19.21
C VAL A 26 5.04 5.04 19.18
N GLY A 27 3.85 4.94 18.58
CA GLY A 27 2.93 6.07 18.48
C GLY A 27 3.32 7.16 17.47
N TYR A 28 4.38 6.96 16.68
CA TYR A 28 4.80 7.89 15.62
C TYR A 28 4.71 7.25 14.24
N TRP A 29 4.29 8.05 13.25
CA TRP A 29 4.37 7.67 11.85
C TRP A 29 5.80 7.79 11.36
N VAL A 30 6.37 6.68 10.89
CA VAL A 30 7.71 6.63 10.29
C VAL A 30 7.56 6.39 8.79
N ASN A 31 8.07 7.31 7.98
CA ASN A 31 8.03 7.18 6.52
C ASN A 31 9.20 6.34 6.01
N THR A 32 8.94 5.43 5.09
CA THR A 32 9.97 4.64 4.42
C THR A 32 9.61 4.31 2.97
N ALA A 33 10.60 3.98 2.17
CA ALA A 33 10.42 3.55 0.80
C ALA A 33 9.89 2.11 0.73
N ILE A 34 9.10 1.83 -0.31
CA ILE A 34 8.55 0.51 -0.60
C ILE A 34 9.42 -0.15 -1.67
N SER A 35 9.72 -1.44 -1.49
CA SER A 35 10.42 -2.27 -2.47
C SER A 35 9.52 -3.39 -2.95
N PHE A 36 9.07 -3.37 -4.20
CA PHE A 36 8.29 -4.47 -4.78
C PHE A 36 9.14 -5.73 -4.98
N VAL A 37 8.57 -6.89 -4.66
CA VAL A 37 9.22 -8.19 -4.87
C VAL A 37 9.17 -8.57 -6.34
N GLN A 38 8.06 -8.27 -7.02
CA GLN A 38 7.86 -8.51 -8.44
C GLN A 38 8.22 -7.26 -9.27
N THR A 39 8.80 -7.46 -10.45
CA THR A 39 8.99 -6.39 -11.43
C THR A 39 7.68 -6.05 -12.11
N LEU A 40 7.26 -4.80 -12.00
CA LEU A 40 6.12 -4.28 -12.75
C LEU A 40 6.53 -3.96 -14.19
N PRO A 41 5.72 -4.36 -15.20
CA PRO A 41 5.85 -3.82 -16.54
C PRO A 41 5.83 -2.29 -16.55
N ALA A 42 6.39 -1.68 -17.60
CA ALA A 42 6.26 -0.25 -17.77
C ALA A 42 4.78 0.13 -17.84
N GLY A 43 4.38 1.17 -17.11
CA GLY A 43 3.00 1.62 -17.06
C GLY A 43 2.66 2.44 -15.83
N ARG A 44 1.40 2.82 -15.75
CA ARG A 44 0.79 3.47 -14.59
C ARG A 44 -0.16 2.50 -13.91
N TYR A 45 -0.07 2.46 -12.58
CA TYR A 45 -0.80 1.51 -11.75
C TYR A 45 -1.62 2.27 -10.71
N ALA A 46 -2.88 1.86 -10.55
CA ALA A 46 -3.72 2.29 -9.44
C ALA A 46 -3.58 1.29 -8.30
N ILE A 47 -3.42 1.81 -7.08
CA ILE A 47 -3.50 1.01 -5.86
C ILE A 47 -4.97 0.98 -5.45
N VAL A 48 -5.52 -0.22 -5.34
CA VAL A 48 -6.94 -0.44 -5.00
C VAL A 48 -7.11 -1.29 -3.74
N GLY A 49 -5.99 -1.71 -3.14
CA GLY A 49 -5.99 -2.41 -1.87
C GLY A 49 -4.56 -2.57 -1.33
N MET A 50 -4.47 -2.70 -0.01
CA MET A 50 -3.22 -2.95 0.70
C MET A 50 -3.48 -3.76 1.97
N ARG A 51 -2.61 -4.73 2.26
CA ARG A 51 -2.46 -5.36 3.58
C ARG A 51 -1.03 -5.20 4.04
N VAL A 52 -0.83 -4.98 5.34
CA VAL A 52 0.49 -4.89 5.95
C VAL A 52 0.56 -5.86 7.11
N GLU A 53 1.61 -6.68 7.11
CA GLU A 53 1.88 -7.67 8.14
C GLU A 53 3.27 -7.46 8.72
N ASP A 54 3.38 -7.53 10.03
CA ASP A 54 4.63 -7.39 10.77
C ASP A 54 4.46 -7.97 12.18
N THR A 55 5.47 -7.92 13.05
CA THR A 55 5.32 -8.38 14.44
C THR A 55 4.41 -7.48 15.27
N ASP A 56 4.51 -6.14 15.10
CA ASP A 56 3.80 -5.15 15.92
C ASP A 56 3.19 -3.97 15.11
N PRO A 57 2.44 -4.23 14.02
CA PRO A 57 1.89 -3.16 13.20
C PRO A 57 0.57 -2.64 13.79
N LEU A 58 0.43 -1.32 13.95
CA LEU A 58 -0.86 -0.69 14.25
C LEU A 58 -1.60 -0.32 12.97
N ALA A 59 -0.91 0.37 12.07
CA ALA A 59 -1.48 0.83 10.80
C ALA A 59 -0.38 1.20 9.81
N ALA A 60 -0.75 1.23 8.53
CA ALA A 60 0.09 1.76 7.46
C ALA A 60 -0.75 2.61 6.52
N ARG A 61 -0.15 3.68 5.98
CA ARG A 61 -0.81 4.55 5.00
C ARG A 61 0.16 4.99 3.91
N LEU A 62 -0.38 5.13 2.71
CA LEU A 62 0.38 5.49 1.52
C LEU A 62 0.57 7.00 1.45
N VAL A 63 1.73 7.39 0.95
CA VAL A 63 2.13 8.78 0.75
C VAL A 63 2.53 8.92 -0.70
N PHE A 64 1.64 9.52 -1.48
CA PHE A 64 1.95 9.88 -2.86
C PHE A 64 2.52 11.31 -2.89
N PRO A 65 3.46 11.61 -3.79
CA PRO A 65 4.06 12.95 -3.90
C PRO A 65 3.05 14.07 -4.16
N ASP A 66 2.04 13.80 -5.00
CA ASP A 66 1.17 14.83 -5.58
C ASP A 66 -0.27 14.83 -5.05
N ILE A 67 -0.60 13.98 -4.08
CA ILE A 67 -1.95 13.92 -3.50
C ILE A 67 -1.91 14.06 -1.97
N SER A 68 -2.84 14.84 -1.44
CA SER A 68 -2.94 15.06 0.02
C SER A 68 -3.52 13.86 0.79
N PRO A 69 -4.55 13.14 0.31
CA PRO A 69 -5.07 11.97 1.00
C PRO A 69 -4.00 10.89 1.18
N ARG A 70 -3.92 10.32 2.39
CA ARG A 70 -3.03 9.19 2.74
C ARG A 70 -3.87 7.97 3.09
N PRO A 71 -4.45 7.28 2.10
CA PRO A 71 -5.23 6.08 2.35
C PRO A 71 -4.36 4.97 2.92
N GLY A 72 -4.96 4.06 3.68
CA GLY A 72 -4.21 3.07 4.42
C GLY A 72 -5.07 1.93 4.93
N CYS A 73 -4.42 1.02 5.64
CA CYS A 73 -5.03 -0.13 6.28
C CYS A 73 -4.54 -0.31 7.71
N ILE A 74 -5.29 -1.12 8.46
CA ILE A 74 -4.89 -1.56 9.80
C ILE A 74 -3.85 -2.67 9.64
N GLY A 75 -2.84 -2.66 10.51
CA GLY A 75 -1.79 -3.67 10.56
C GLY A 75 -2.29 -5.03 11.04
N SER A 76 -1.69 -6.11 10.53
CA SER A 76 -1.93 -7.49 10.98
C SER A 76 -0.68 -8.04 11.66
N SER A 77 -0.77 -8.44 12.93
CA SER A 77 0.34 -9.03 13.68
C SER A 77 0.52 -10.54 13.45
N THR A 78 -0.22 -11.13 12.50
CA THR A 78 -0.17 -12.58 12.26
C THR A 78 -0.29 -12.89 10.78
N THR A 79 0.84 -13.33 10.21
CA THR A 79 0.96 -13.76 8.81
C THR A 79 -0.12 -14.79 8.46
N GLY A 80 -0.87 -14.54 7.39
CA GLY A 80 -1.85 -15.49 6.85
C GLY A 80 -3.22 -15.55 7.56
N THR A 81 -3.48 -14.69 8.56
CA THR A 81 -4.83 -14.61 9.18
C THR A 81 -5.72 -13.63 8.42
N ASP A 82 -7.04 -13.76 8.48
CA ASP A 82 -7.95 -12.90 7.73
C ASP A 82 -7.82 -11.42 8.19
N SER A 83 -7.13 -10.63 7.37
CA SER A 83 -7.14 -9.17 7.47
C SER A 83 -8.55 -8.65 7.17
N ILE A 84 -8.84 -7.42 7.57
CA ILE A 84 -10.11 -6.76 7.21
C ILE A 84 -10.20 -6.64 5.67
N HIS A 85 -11.04 -7.48 5.06
CA HIS A 85 -11.19 -7.59 3.59
C HIS A 85 -11.52 -6.26 2.92
N LYS A 86 -12.12 -5.31 3.66
CA LYS A 86 -12.39 -3.95 3.17
C LYS A 86 -11.16 -3.23 2.64
N PHE A 87 -9.97 -3.52 3.12
CA PHE A 87 -8.75 -2.89 2.62
C PHE A 87 -8.17 -3.55 1.37
N ARG A 88 -8.84 -4.57 0.81
CA ARG A 88 -8.37 -5.42 -0.28
C ARG A 88 -9.36 -5.44 -1.44
N TYR A 89 -8.90 -5.96 -2.57
CA TYR A 89 -9.71 -6.31 -3.74
C TYR A 89 -10.59 -5.17 -4.28
N GLY A 90 -10.17 -3.92 -4.13
CA GLY A 90 -10.91 -2.76 -4.65
C GLY A 90 -12.13 -2.34 -3.85
N GLU A 91 -12.39 -2.92 -2.66
CA GLU A 91 -13.60 -2.63 -1.87
C GLU A 91 -13.71 -1.17 -1.41
N LEU A 92 -12.59 -0.43 -1.37
CA LEU A 92 -12.53 1.00 -1.04
C LEU A 92 -12.18 1.91 -2.24
N GLY A 93 -12.24 1.39 -3.47
CA GLY A 93 -11.99 2.14 -4.69
C GLY A 93 -10.51 2.44 -4.94
N ASN A 94 -10.22 3.55 -5.62
CA ASN A 94 -8.86 3.95 -5.97
C ASN A 94 -8.22 4.78 -4.85
N TRP A 95 -7.06 4.34 -4.37
CA TRP A 95 -6.30 4.98 -3.30
C TRP A 95 -5.28 5.99 -3.85
N GLY A 96 -4.92 5.85 -5.13
CA GLY A 96 -3.94 6.69 -5.79
C GLY A 96 -3.22 5.92 -6.88
N GLU A 97 -2.57 6.66 -7.78
CA GLU A 97 -1.90 6.10 -8.94
C GLU A 97 -0.43 6.50 -8.95
N PHE A 98 0.42 5.61 -9.47
CA PHE A 98 1.85 5.81 -9.57
C PHE A 98 2.40 5.27 -10.90
N GLU A 99 3.51 5.84 -11.36
CA GLU A 99 4.27 5.25 -12.48
C GLU A 99 5.11 4.10 -11.94
N HIS A 100 5.27 3.02 -12.71
CA HIS A 100 5.99 1.80 -12.30
C HIS A 100 7.37 2.02 -11.66
N ASP A 101 8.06 3.11 -12.00
CA ASP A 101 9.39 3.51 -11.55
C ASP A 101 9.38 4.60 -10.46
N ALA A 102 8.20 5.10 -10.08
CA ALA A 102 8.00 6.10 -9.06
C ALA A 102 6.91 5.67 -8.06
N PRO A 103 7.11 4.58 -7.29
CA PRO A 103 6.14 4.12 -6.30
C PRO A 103 5.94 5.15 -5.19
N PRO A 104 4.77 5.14 -4.51
CA PRO A 104 4.56 5.93 -3.31
C PRO A 104 5.47 5.42 -2.17
N THR A 105 5.59 6.22 -1.11
CA THR A 105 6.17 5.77 0.15
C THR A 105 5.08 5.32 1.12
N VAL A 106 5.47 4.66 2.21
CA VAL A 106 4.55 4.22 3.26
C VAL A 106 4.91 4.89 4.58
N ASP A 107 3.93 5.48 5.25
CA ASP A 107 4.01 5.81 6.67
C ASP A 107 3.57 4.57 7.46
N PHE A 108 4.43 4.08 8.33
CA PHE A 108 4.16 2.95 9.22
C PHE A 108 4.00 3.43 10.67
N LEU A 109 3.00 2.90 11.36
CA LEU A 109 2.74 3.15 12.78
C LEU A 109 2.95 1.85 13.56
N ALA A 110 3.96 1.82 14.42
CA ALA A 110 4.35 0.65 15.20
C ALA A 110 3.80 0.71 16.63
N GLN A 111 3.57 -0.46 17.23
CA GLN A 111 3.23 -0.61 18.66
C GLN A 111 4.47 -0.67 19.56
N ALA A 112 5.66 -0.85 18.99
CA ALA A 112 6.93 -0.89 19.70
C ALA A 112 8.05 -0.17 18.93
N ASP A 113 9.08 0.27 19.65
CA ASP A 113 10.30 0.80 19.04
C ASP A 113 11.17 -0.35 18.51
N GLY A 114 11.74 -0.21 17.32
CA GLY A 114 12.66 -1.22 16.77
C GLY A 114 12.74 -1.26 15.26
N ALA A 115 13.76 -1.94 14.74
CA ALA A 115 13.85 -2.23 13.31
C ALA A 115 12.90 -3.37 12.95
N VAL A 116 12.02 -3.12 11.98
CA VAL A 116 11.05 -4.09 11.48
C VAL A 116 11.04 -4.10 9.94
N SER A 117 10.60 -5.22 9.38
CA SER A 117 10.56 -5.44 7.93
C SER A 117 9.16 -5.91 7.52
N PRO A 118 8.17 -5.01 7.47
CA PRO A 118 6.80 -5.38 7.15
C PRO A 118 6.69 -6.01 5.76
N GLU A 119 5.89 -7.06 5.68
CA GLU A 119 5.38 -7.62 4.43
C GLU A 119 4.15 -6.83 4.01
N ILE A 120 4.15 -6.34 2.77
CA ILE A 120 3.07 -5.51 2.24
C ILE A 120 2.51 -6.20 1.01
N ILE A 121 1.21 -6.44 0.99
CA ILE A 121 0.51 -7.00 -0.14
C ILE A 121 -0.30 -5.90 -0.80
N PHE A 122 -0.06 -5.63 -2.08
CA PHE A 122 -0.79 -4.64 -2.86
C PHE A 122 -1.73 -5.28 -3.85
N ASP A 123 -2.93 -4.71 -3.98
CA ASP A 123 -3.83 -4.98 -5.09
C ASP A 123 -3.75 -3.82 -6.08
N LEU A 124 -3.39 -4.14 -7.32
CA LEU A 124 -3.11 -3.17 -8.36
C LEU A 124 -4.02 -3.38 -9.57
N ILE A 125 -4.29 -2.28 -10.27
CA ILE A 125 -4.85 -2.28 -11.62
C ILE A 125 -3.90 -1.50 -12.52
N GLN A 126 -3.51 -2.07 -13.66
CA GLN A 126 -2.76 -1.33 -14.67
C GLN A 126 -3.74 -0.41 -15.43
N VAL A 127 -3.66 0.90 -15.18
CA VAL A 127 -4.56 1.89 -15.82
C VAL A 127 -4.04 2.37 -17.17
N ARG A 128 -2.73 2.22 -17.40
CA ARG A 128 -2.08 2.57 -18.68
C ARG A 128 -0.85 1.71 -18.88
N ALA A 129 -0.74 1.04 -20.02
CA ALA A 129 0.50 0.38 -20.43
C ALA A 129 1.60 1.42 -20.75
N GLY A 130 2.85 1.06 -20.49
CA GLY A 130 4.01 1.85 -20.90
C GLY A 130 4.10 1.95 -22.41
N ARG A 131 4.69 3.05 -22.90
CA ARG A 131 5.03 3.16 -24.30
C ARG A 131 6.19 2.19 -24.59
N ALA A 132 6.03 1.36 -25.62
CA ALA A 132 7.11 0.51 -26.13
C ALA A 132 8.25 1.33 -26.74
#